data_AF-A0A1D2WHN2-F1
#
_entry.id   AF-A0A1D2WHN2-F1
#
_cell.length_a   1.000
_cell.length_b   1.000
_cell.length_c   1.000
_cell.angle_alpha   90.00
_cell.angle_beta   90.00
_cell.angle_gamma   90.00
#
_symmetry.space_group_name_H-M   'P 1'
#
loop_
_entity.id
_entity.type
_entity.pdbx_description
1 polymer ?
#
loop_
_entity_poly.entity_id
_entity_poly.type
_entity_poly.pdbx_seq_one_letter_code
_entity_poly.pdbx_strand_id
1 'polypeptide(L)'
;MFIRVRRDTLIILILAFILILSGRAMSYVAFASSNTTDDGVPIAGIMVKGNDIIPTSVIKANVEAAGFRDGSYINGNTLVTSQRQLLLSDAKTNAVELVKKSTIPGTSVAPINAASVQVDTTTGNVVVTVIEDFSLLQVNVTNNTTNGSSQSNLDFEGNAEVGGVSQITGLLMLQELKSKVI
;
A
#
# COMPACT_ATOMS: atom_id res chain seq x y z
N MET A 1 -60.85 -27.00 -35.19
CA MET A 1 -61.27 -28.30 -34.64
C MET A 1 -61.46 -28.13 -33.14
N PHE A 2 -62.70 -27.91 -32.69
CA PHE A 2 -62.98 -27.67 -31.27
C PHE A 2 -63.07 -29.02 -30.54
N ILE A 3 -62.10 -29.29 -29.67
CA ILE A 3 -62.12 -30.46 -28.82
C ILE A 3 -63.20 -30.22 -27.75
N ARG A 4 -64.31 -30.98 -27.78
CA ARG A 4 -65.28 -31.02 -26.68
C ARG A 4 -64.67 -31.81 -25.52
N VAL A 5 -63.98 -31.11 -24.62
CA VAL A 5 -63.42 -31.67 -23.39
C VAL A 5 -64.48 -31.64 -22.28
N ARG A 6 -64.60 -32.72 -21.49
CA ARG A 6 -65.50 -32.75 -20.32
C ARG A 6 -64.93 -31.86 -19.20
N ARG A 7 -65.79 -31.26 -18.38
CA ARG A 7 -65.40 -30.31 -17.33
C ARG A 7 -64.37 -30.91 -16.36
N ASP A 8 -64.55 -32.16 -15.96
CA ASP A 8 -63.63 -32.86 -15.06
C ASP A 8 -62.25 -33.08 -15.69
N THR A 9 -62.21 -33.42 -16.99
CA THR A 9 -60.95 -33.54 -17.74
C THR A 9 -60.25 -32.19 -17.98
N LEU A 10 -60.98 -31.08 -17.94
CA LEU A 10 -60.42 -29.74 -18.05
C LEU A 10 -59.75 -29.31 -16.73
N ILE A 11 -60.35 -29.66 -15.58
CA ILE A 11 -59.79 -29.35 -14.25
C ILE A 11 -58.44 -30.03 -14.05
N ILE A 12 -58.33 -31.33 -14.39
CA ILE A 12 -57.07 -32.07 -14.24
C ILE A 12 -55.95 -31.51 -15.15
N LEU A 13 -56.29 -31.07 -16.37
CA LEU A 13 -55.31 -30.48 -17.30
C LEU A 13 -54.78 -29.13 -16.81
N ILE A 14 -55.66 -28.26 -16.30
CA ILE A 14 -55.25 -26.97 -15.72
C ILE A 14 -54.40 -27.18 -14.47
N LEU A 15 -54.77 -28.13 -13.60
CA LEU A 15 -54.00 -28.44 -12.40
C LEU A 15 -52.59 -28.90 -12.74
N ALA A 16 -52.46 -29.82 -13.71
CA ALA A 16 -51.16 -30.31 -14.18
C ALA A 16 -50.30 -29.19 -14.80
N PHE A 17 -50.91 -28.28 -15.56
CA PHE A 17 -50.22 -27.13 -16.13
C PHE A 17 -49.66 -26.20 -15.05
N ILE A 18 -50.45 -25.88 -14.02
CA ILE A 18 -50.02 -25.03 -12.89
C ILE A 18 -48.88 -25.70 -12.10
N LEU A 19 -48.94 -27.03 -11.89
CA LEU A 19 -47.89 -27.80 -11.22
C LEU A 19 -46.56 -27.74 -11.98
N ILE A 20 -46.58 -27.94 -13.30
CA ILE A 20 -45.38 -27.86 -14.15
C ILE A 20 -44.82 -26.42 -14.16
N LEU A 21 -45.70 -25.42 -14.28
CA LEU A 21 -45.29 -24.02 -14.31
C LEU A 21 -44.65 -23.58 -12.99
N SER A 22 -45.20 -24.02 -11.85
CA SER A 22 -44.67 -23.72 -10.51
C SER A 22 -43.30 -24.35 -10.29
N GLY A 23 -43.07 -25.57 -10.76
CA GLY A 23 -41.76 -26.22 -10.69
C GLY A 23 -40.68 -25.46 -11.46
N ARG A 24 -41.00 -24.99 -12.68
CA ARG A 24 -40.06 -24.16 -13.46
C ARG A 24 -39.89 -22.77 -12.87
N ALA A 25 -40.97 -22.15 -12.41
CA ALA A 25 -40.93 -20.85 -11.75
C ALA A 25 -40.03 -20.88 -10.52
N MET A 26 -40.10 -21.94 -9.70
CA MET A 26 -39.24 -22.13 -8.53
C MET A 26 -37.75 -22.15 -8.92
N SER A 27 -37.38 -22.82 -10.01
CA SER A 27 -36.00 -22.80 -10.50
C SER A 27 -35.58 -21.40 -10.95
N TYR A 28 -36.43 -20.67 -11.67
CA TYR A 28 -36.11 -19.31 -12.12
C TYR A 28 -35.98 -18.32 -10.96
N VAL A 29 -36.87 -18.37 -9.97
CA VAL A 29 -36.74 -17.51 -8.78
C VAL A 29 -35.55 -17.94 -7.92
N ALA A 30 -35.18 -19.22 -7.89
CA ALA A 30 -33.97 -19.66 -7.20
C ALA A 30 -32.69 -19.13 -7.88
N PHE A 31 -32.64 -19.01 -9.21
CA PHE A 31 -31.51 -18.38 -9.91
C PHE A 31 -31.52 -16.85 -9.79
N ALA A 32 -32.69 -16.20 -9.80
CA ALA A 32 -32.78 -14.76 -9.59
C ALA A 32 -32.53 -14.35 -8.13
N SER A 33 -32.88 -15.23 -7.18
CA SER A 33 -32.66 -15.05 -5.74
C SER A 33 -31.34 -15.65 -5.27
N SER A 34 -30.63 -16.42 -6.09
CA SER A 34 -29.28 -16.85 -5.75
C SER A 34 -28.43 -15.59 -5.77
N ASN A 35 -28.07 -15.17 -4.55
CA ASN A 35 -26.92 -14.35 -4.22
C ASN A 35 -25.65 -15.04 -4.71
N THR A 36 -25.51 -15.15 -6.03
CA THR A 36 -24.20 -15.12 -6.64
C THR A 36 -23.52 -13.89 -6.05
N THR A 37 -22.28 -14.04 -5.64
CA THR A 37 -21.43 -12.98 -5.11
C THR A 37 -21.06 -11.97 -6.22
N ASP A 38 -22.01 -11.65 -7.09
CA ASP A 38 -21.89 -10.78 -8.26
C ASP A 38 -21.91 -9.30 -7.87
N ASP A 39 -22.32 -8.99 -6.63
CA ASP A 39 -22.24 -7.64 -6.06
C ASP A 39 -20.80 -7.19 -5.78
N GLY A 40 -19.82 -8.10 -5.89
CA GLY A 40 -18.42 -7.81 -5.70
C GLY A 40 -18.06 -7.47 -4.24
N VAL A 41 -16.82 -7.73 -3.87
CA VAL A 41 -16.33 -7.39 -2.52
C VAL A 41 -15.84 -5.95 -2.54
N PRO A 42 -16.48 -5.02 -1.79
CA PRO A 42 -16.02 -3.65 -1.74
C PRO A 42 -14.64 -3.57 -1.09
N ILE A 43 -13.84 -2.59 -1.49
CA ILE A 43 -12.57 -2.34 -0.80
C ILE A 43 -12.88 -1.82 0.61
N ALA A 44 -12.52 -2.61 1.63
CA ALA A 44 -12.80 -2.29 3.03
C ALA A 44 -11.79 -1.30 3.62
N GLY A 45 -10.57 -1.27 3.08
CA GLY A 45 -9.53 -0.35 3.52
C GLY A 45 -8.14 -0.74 3.03
N ILE A 46 -7.19 0.14 3.30
CA ILE A 46 -5.77 -0.04 2.99
C ILE A 46 -4.98 -0.02 4.30
N MET A 47 -4.21 -1.08 4.54
CA MET A 47 -3.29 -1.21 5.65
C MET A 47 -1.85 -1.13 5.14
N VAL A 48 -1.11 -0.12 5.60
CA VAL A 48 0.32 0.06 5.26
C VAL A 48 1.19 -0.52 6.39
N LYS A 49 2.24 -1.25 6.03
CA LYS A 49 3.22 -1.85 6.96
C LYS A 49 4.64 -1.57 6.49
N GLY A 50 5.54 -1.32 7.42
CA GLY A 50 6.97 -1.10 7.12
C GLY A 50 7.32 0.31 6.67
N ASN A 51 6.42 1.29 6.87
CA ASN A 51 6.74 2.69 6.67
C ASN A 51 7.45 3.25 7.91
N ASP A 52 8.41 4.15 7.71
CA ASP A 52 9.09 4.87 8.78
C ASP A 52 9.06 6.39 8.47
N ILE A 53 9.69 6.79 7.36
CA ILE A 53 9.83 8.20 7.00
C ILE A 53 8.68 8.70 6.12
N ILE A 54 8.17 7.88 5.20
CA ILE A 54 7.02 8.30 4.39
C ILE A 54 5.75 8.10 5.22
N PRO A 55 4.90 9.13 5.34
CA PRO A 55 3.64 8.98 6.04
C PRO A 55 2.72 8.01 5.29
N THR A 56 1.98 7.20 6.06
CA THR A 56 1.01 6.23 5.52
C THR A 56 -0.02 6.87 4.61
N SER A 57 -0.36 8.15 4.80
CA SER A 57 -1.31 8.90 3.97
C SER A 57 -0.84 9.04 2.51
N VAL A 58 0.45 9.26 2.27
CA VAL A 58 1.02 9.38 0.91
C VAL A 58 1.00 8.03 0.22
N ILE A 59 1.42 6.98 0.93
CA ILE A 59 1.40 5.60 0.41
C ILE A 59 -0.05 5.21 0.09
N LYS A 60 -0.99 5.51 0.99
CA LYS A 60 -2.42 5.26 0.79
C LYS A 60 -2.95 5.97 -0.46
N ALA A 61 -2.65 7.25 -0.63
CA ALA A 61 -3.09 8.02 -1.80
C ALA A 61 -2.59 7.41 -3.13
N ASN A 62 -1.34 6.90 -3.15
CA ASN A 62 -0.79 6.24 -4.34
C ASN A 62 -1.45 4.88 -4.63
N VAL A 63 -1.84 4.14 -3.59
CA VAL A 63 -2.60 2.88 -3.72
C VAL A 63 -4.03 3.16 -4.19
N GLU A 64 -4.66 4.21 -3.67
CA GLU A 64 -5.98 4.69 -4.12
C GLU A 64 -5.94 5.16 -5.59
N ALA A 65 -4.85 5.80 -6.02
CA ALA A 65 -4.63 6.20 -7.41
C ALA A 65 -4.50 5.00 -8.37
N ALA A 66 -4.02 3.85 -7.88
CA ALA A 66 -4.01 2.61 -8.65
C ALA A 66 -5.44 2.06 -8.88
N GLY A 67 -6.39 2.46 -8.04
CA GLY A 67 -7.81 2.07 -8.13
C GLY A 67 -8.37 1.41 -6.87
N PHE A 68 -7.52 1.08 -5.90
CA PHE A 68 -7.93 0.50 -4.62
C PHE A 68 -8.43 1.61 -3.69
N ARG A 69 -9.65 2.09 -3.93
CA ARG A 69 -10.24 3.19 -3.16
C ARG A 69 -11.66 2.85 -2.75
N ASP A 70 -12.19 3.67 -1.85
CA ASP A 70 -13.58 3.58 -1.43
C ASP A 70 -14.50 3.77 -2.65
N GLY A 71 -15.47 2.87 -2.81
CA GLY A 71 -16.36 2.81 -3.98
C GLY A 71 -15.84 1.96 -5.14
N SER A 72 -14.62 1.46 -5.09
CA SER A 72 -14.18 0.35 -5.94
C SER A 72 -14.57 -1.00 -5.32
N TYR A 73 -14.76 -2.01 -6.15
CA TYR A 73 -15.08 -3.37 -5.71
C TYR A 73 -14.35 -4.41 -6.56
N ILE A 74 -14.13 -5.57 -5.95
CA ILE A 74 -13.47 -6.72 -6.56
C ILE A 74 -14.56 -7.68 -7.01
N ASN A 75 -14.69 -7.88 -8.33
CA ASN A 75 -15.52 -8.94 -8.89
C ASN A 75 -14.59 -10.05 -9.41
N GLY A 76 -14.44 -11.11 -8.61
CA GLY A 76 -13.56 -12.23 -8.90
C GLY A 76 -12.10 -11.80 -9.12
N ASN A 77 -11.67 -11.81 -10.39
CA ASN A 77 -10.31 -11.45 -10.81
C ASN A 77 -10.19 -10.01 -11.33
N THR A 78 -11.26 -9.23 -11.27
CA THR A 78 -11.31 -7.88 -11.83
C THR A 78 -11.56 -6.86 -10.73
N LEU A 79 -10.72 -5.82 -10.69
CA LEU A 79 -10.98 -4.61 -9.93
C LEU A 79 -11.84 -3.69 -10.78
N VAL A 80 -13.07 -3.44 -10.32
CA VAL A 80 -13.98 -2.49 -10.93
C VAL A 80 -13.86 -1.17 -10.18
N THR A 81 -13.46 -0.13 -10.91
CA THR A 81 -13.39 1.24 -10.42
C THR A 81 -14.41 2.10 -11.16
N SER A 82 -14.67 3.31 -10.67
CA SER A 82 -15.65 4.21 -11.31
C SER A 82 -15.26 4.68 -12.73
N GLN A 83 -13.99 4.50 -13.14
CA GLN A 83 -13.51 4.95 -14.46
C GLN A 83 -13.07 3.81 -15.38
N ARG A 84 -12.68 2.65 -14.81
CA ARG A 84 -12.13 1.52 -15.58
C ARG A 84 -12.28 0.20 -14.84
N GLN A 85 -12.25 -0.88 -15.61
CA GLN A 85 -12.11 -2.25 -15.12
C GLN A 85 -10.70 -2.74 -15.44
N LEU A 86 -10.03 -3.33 -14.46
CA LEU A 86 -8.65 -3.81 -14.61
C LEU A 86 -8.51 -5.17 -13.94
N LEU A 87 -7.67 -6.05 -14.49
CA LEU A 87 -7.35 -7.30 -13.80
C LEU A 87 -6.67 -7.01 -12.46
N LEU A 88 -6.99 -7.81 -11.45
CA LEU A 88 -6.46 -7.64 -10.10
C LEU A 88 -4.92 -7.78 -10.07
N SER A 89 -4.35 -8.61 -10.94
CA SER A 89 -2.90 -8.71 -11.13
C SER A 89 -2.27 -7.39 -11.55
N ASP A 90 -2.87 -6.76 -12.55
CA ASP A 90 -2.34 -5.54 -13.16
C ASP A 90 -2.56 -4.36 -12.22
N ALA A 91 -3.69 -4.33 -11.53
CA ALA A 91 -3.95 -3.37 -10.46
C ALA A 91 -2.91 -3.46 -9.34
N LYS A 92 -2.54 -4.67 -8.91
CA LYS A 92 -1.48 -4.88 -7.90
C LYS A 92 -0.12 -4.39 -8.40
N THR A 93 0.26 -4.72 -9.63
CA THR A 93 1.53 -4.26 -10.22
C THR A 93 1.58 -2.74 -10.32
N ASN A 94 0.51 -2.11 -10.83
CA ASN A 94 0.39 -0.65 -10.91
C ASN A 94 0.47 0.01 -9.54
N ALA A 95 -0.18 -0.58 -8.52
CA ALA A 95 -0.09 -0.09 -7.15
C ALA A 95 1.34 -0.18 -6.60
N VAL A 96 2.05 -1.27 -6.84
CA VAL A 96 3.47 -1.41 -6.44
C VAL A 96 4.33 -0.32 -7.09
N GLU A 97 4.15 -0.08 -8.38
CA GLU A 97 4.92 0.95 -9.09
C GLU A 97 4.63 2.37 -8.58
N LEU A 98 3.36 2.69 -8.29
CA LEU A 98 2.97 3.98 -7.74
C LEU A 98 3.48 4.15 -6.31
N VAL A 99 3.42 3.10 -5.48
CA VAL A 99 3.96 3.13 -4.13
C VAL A 99 5.47 3.37 -4.13
N LYS A 100 6.23 2.73 -5.02
CA LYS A 100 7.69 2.97 -5.16
C LYS A 100 8.02 4.42 -5.51
N LYS A 101 7.11 5.14 -6.18
CA LYS A 101 7.26 6.55 -6.55
C LYS A 101 6.82 7.52 -5.45
N SER A 102 6.40 7.02 -4.28
CA SER A 102 6.03 7.87 -3.15
C SER A 102 7.25 8.64 -2.66
N THR A 103 7.14 9.96 -2.60
CA THR A 103 8.19 10.83 -2.08
C THR A 103 7.88 11.27 -0.65
N ILE A 104 8.93 11.66 0.06
CA ILE A 104 8.78 12.32 1.36
C ILE A 104 8.15 13.70 1.10
N PRO A 105 7.05 14.07 1.79
CA PRO A 105 6.41 15.37 1.63
C PRO A 105 7.40 16.53 1.72
N GLY A 106 7.31 17.47 0.78
CA GLY A 106 8.22 18.61 0.70
C GLY A 106 9.59 18.31 0.08
N THR A 107 9.82 17.10 -0.42
CA THR A 107 11.06 16.71 -1.10
C THR A 107 10.79 15.96 -2.41
N SER A 108 11.84 15.74 -3.20
CA SER A 108 11.81 14.87 -4.39
C SER A 108 12.42 13.49 -4.13
N VAL A 109 12.71 13.14 -2.87
CA VAL A 109 13.37 11.87 -2.53
C VAL A 109 12.30 10.79 -2.39
N ALA A 110 12.47 9.69 -3.13
CA ALA A 110 11.63 8.49 -3.06
C ALA A 110 12.43 7.34 -2.43
N PRO A 111 12.38 7.16 -1.09
CA PRO A 111 13.20 6.17 -0.38
C PRO A 111 12.66 4.74 -0.47
N ILE A 112 11.56 4.45 -1.17
CA ILE A 112 11.01 3.08 -1.23
C ILE A 112 11.77 2.24 -2.26
N ASN A 113 12.51 1.24 -1.78
CA ASN A 113 13.23 0.31 -2.66
C ASN A 113 12.31 -0.82 -3.15
N ALA A 114 11.56 -1.43 -2.22
CA ALA A 114 10.66 -2.52 -2.52
C ALA A 114 9.28 -2.32 -1.89
N ALA A 115 8.25 -2.77 -2.60
CA ALA A 115 6.87 -2.74 -2.13
C ALA A 115 6.15 -4.01 -2.60
N SER A 116 5.19 -4.46 -1.80
CA SER A 116 4.33 -5.61 -2.09
C SER A 116 2.90 -5.28 -1.71
N VAL A 117 1.96 -5.59 -2.61
CA VAL A 117 0.52 -5.33 -2.43
C VAL A 117 -0.23 -6.65 -2.44
N GLN A 118 -0.84 -6.98 -1.32
CA GLN A 118 -1.69 -8.15 -1.14
C GLN A 118 -3.14 -7.69 -0.99
N VAL A 119 -4.06 -8.42 -1.61
CA VAL A 119 -5.48 -8.10 -1.58
C VAL A 119 -6.21 -9.36 -1.18
N ASP A 120 -6.96 -9.28 -0.09
CA ASP A 120 -7.87 -10.32 0.32
C ASP A 120 -9.19 -10.15 -0.43
N THR A 121 -9.48 -11.07 -1.34
CA THR A 121 -10.69 -11.06 -2.18
C THR A 121 -11.95 -11.40 -1.41
N THR A 122 -11.84 -11.84 -0.15
CA THR A 122 -12.98 -12.20 0.71
C THR A 122 -13.42 -11.01 1.55
N THR A 123 -12.44 -10.29 2.13
CA THR A 123 -12.71 -9.16 3.04
C THR A 123 -12.57 -7.80 2.36
N GLY A 124 -11.92 -7.73 1.19
CA GLY A 124 -11.64 -6.47 0.50
C GLY A 124 -10.54 -5.65 1.14
N ASN A 125 -9.76 -6.23 2.05
CA ASN A 125 -8.66 -5.54 2.72
C ASN A 125 -7.38 -5.59 1.86
N VAL A 126 -6.75 -4.42 1.69
CA VAL A 126 -5.52 -4.27 0.90
C VAL A 126 -4.36 -4.05 1.85
N VAL A 127 -3.41 -4.99 1.89
CA VAL A 127 -2.21 -4.91 2.71
C VAL A 127 -1.02 -4.52 1.84
N VAL A 128 -0.41 -3.40 2.18
CA VAL A 128 0.75 -2.85 1.47
C VAL A 128 1.95 -2.93 2.40
N THR A 129 2.91 -3.76 2.03
CA THR A 129 4.18 -3.88 2.74
C THR A 129 5.25 -3.11 1.98
N VAL A 130 5.95 -2.22 2.67
CA VAL A 130 6.97 -1.34 2.11
C VAL A 130 8.30 -1.61 2.78
N ILE A 131 9.38 -1.50 2.01
CA ILE A 131 10.76 -1.55 2.46
C ILE A 131 11.43 -0.25 2.01
N GLU A 132 11.71 0.62 2.98
CA GLU A 132 12.40 1.89 2.78
C GLU A 132 13.93 1.69 2.83
N ASP A 133 14.64 2.49 2.04
CA ASP A 133 16.10 2.58 1.99
C ASP A 133 16.52 4.03 2.32
N PHE A 134 17.22 4.17 3.44
CA PHE A 134 17.66 5.45 3.97
C PHE A 134 19.02 5.90 3.44
N SER A 135 19.71 5.07 2.64
CA SER A 135 21.01 5.43 2.07
C SER A 135 20.96 6.65 1.15
N LEU A 136 19.79 6.97 0.62
CA LEU A 136 19.54 8.13 -0.24
C LEU A 136 19.43 9.45 0.55
N LEU A 137 19.34 9.39 1.88
CA LEU A 137 19.24 10.56 2.74
C LEU A 137 20.64 11.03 3.15
N GLN A 138 21.08 12.15 2.58
CA GLN A 138 22.28 12.83 3.06
C GLN A 138 21.96 13.52 4.39
N VAL A 139 22.39 12.90 5.50
CA VAL A 139 22.33 13.54 6.81
C VAL A 139 23.47 14.55 6.87
N ASN A 140 23.17 15.83 6.61
CA ASN A 140 24.05 16.89 7.07
C ASN A 140 23.93 16.95 8.59
N VAL A 141 24.72 16.12 9.29
CA VAL A 141 24.91 16.24 10.73
C VAL A 141 25.64 17.55 10.96
N THR A 142 24.87 18.63 11.07
CA THR A 142 25.35 19.84 11.70
C THR A 142 25.36 19.50 13.18
N ASN A 143 26.48 18.99 13.67
CA ASN A 143 26.76 19.00 15.10
C ASN A 143 26.73 20.46 15.50
N ASN A 144 25.57 20.95 15.95
CA ASN A 144 25.52 22.11 16.81
C ASN A 144 26.19 21.66 18.11
N THR A 145 27.53 21.66 18.11
CA THR A 145 28.30 21.88 19.32
C THR A 145 27.96 23.30 19.75
N THR A 146 26.79 23.46 20.38
CA THR A 146 26.61 24.52 21.34
C THR A 146 27.69 24.30 22.37
N ASN A 147 28.78 25.08 22.26
CA ASN A 147 29.68 25.41 23.35
C ASN A 147 28.84 26.11 24.44
N GLY A 148 27.94 25.37 25.06
CA GLY A 148 27.34 25.71 26.33
C GLY A 148 28.36 25.27 27.37
N SER A 149 29.15 26.23 27.83
CA SER A 149 29.87 26.16 29.09
C SER A 149 28.89 25.85 30.23
N SER A 150 28.52 24.59 30.37
CA SER A 150 27.97 24.06 31.62
C SER A 150 29.14 23.41 32.33
N GLN A 151 29.79 24.24 33.13
CA GLN A 151 30.77 23.87 34.12
C GLN A 151 30.06 22.96 35.13
N SER A 152 29.95 21.66 34.83
CA SER A 152 29.59 20.67 35.84
C SER A 152 30.86 20.39 36.64
N ASN A 153 30.95 21.09 37.77
CA ASN A 153 31.89 20.81 38.83
C ASN A 153 31.68 19.35 39.27
N LEU A 154 32.58 18.47 38.84
CA LEU A 154 32.74 17.14 39.42
C LEU A 154 34.18 17.09 39.91
N ASP A 155 34.33 17.46 41.18
CA ASP A 155 35.51 17.18 41.98
C ASP A 155 35.76 15.67 41.94
N PHE A 156 36.79 15.24 41.21
CA PHE A 156 37.36 13.91 41.36
C PHE A 156 38.87 14.03 41.57
N GLU A 157 39.20 14.03 42.85
CA GLU A 157 40.51 13.84 43.43
C GLU A 157 41.05 12.45 43.07
N GLY A 158 42.27 12.34 42.54
CA GLY A 158 42.96 11.04 42.50
C GLY A 158 44.00 10.82 41.40
N ASN A 159 45.25 11.17 41.73
CA ASN A 159 46.52 10.60 41.28
C ASN A 159 46.84 10.38 39.79
N ALA A 160 47.75 11.26 39.32
CA ALA A 160 49.04 10.95 38.70
C ALA A 160 49.19 9.63 37.91
N GLU A 161 49.40 9.75 36.60
CA GLU A 161 50.58 9.15 35.97
C GLU A 161 50.95 9.83 34.65
N VAL A 162 52.26 9.88 34.42
CA VAL A 162 52.99 10.60 33.38
C VAL A 162 53.14 9.70 32.15
N GLY A 163 52.93 10.23 30.95
CA GLY A 163 53.49 9.63 29.73
C GLY A 163 52.81 10.02 28.44
N GLY A 164 53.60 10.49 27.47
CA GLY A 164 53.21 10.47 26.05
C GLY A 164 53.29 11.80 25.31
N VAL A 165 54.51 12.24 25.02
CA VAL A 165 54.81 13.20 23.96
C VAL A 165 54.50 12.54 22.60
N SER A 166 53.84 13.24 21.66
CA SER A 166 54.36 13.45 20.28
C SER A 166 53.29 13.80 19.23
N GLN A 167 53.31 15.08 18.83
CA GLN A 167 53.35 15.58 17.45
C GLN A 167 52.43 15.00 16.38
N ILE A 168 51.35 15.72 16.02
CA ILE A 168 50.96 15.96 14.61
C ILE A 168 50.26 17.34 14.52
N THR A 169 51.03 18.43 14.45
CA THR A 169 50.48 19.78 14.12
C THR A 169 51.38 20.53 13.13
N GLY A 170 52.18 19.82 12.33
CA GLY A 170 53.23 20.44 11.53
C GLY A 170 53.36 19.89 10.11
N LEU A 171 52.27 19.59 9.41
CA LEU A 171 52.37 19.04 8.04
C LEU A 171 51.23 19.45 7.09
N LEU A 172 50.89 20.74 7.02
CA LEU A 172 50.04 21.24 5.92
C LEU A 172 50.38 22.66 5.40
N MET A 173 51.51 23.24 5.79
CA MET A 173 51.88 24.63 5.41
C MET A 173 53.30 24.72 4.83
N LEU A 174 53.66 23.83 3.91
CA LEU A 174 54.97 23.91 3.22
C LEU A 174 54.96 23.49 1.74
N GLN A 175 53.78 23.31 1.13
CA GLN A 175 53.69 23.00 -0.31
C GLN A 175 53.49 24.22 -1.23
N GLU A 176 53.34 25.43 -0.70
CA GLU A 176 53.05 26.63 -1.54
C GLU A 176 54.24 27.53 -1.88
N LEU A 177 55.51 27.13 -1.65
CA LEU A 177 56.66 28.01 -1.91
C LEU A 177 57.67 27.51 -2.96
N LYS A 178 57.30 26.54 -3.81
CA LYS A 178 58.17 26.08 -4.92
C LYS A 178 57.65 26.30 -6.34
N SER A 179 56.64 27.15 -6.55
CA SER A 179 56.15 27.47 -7.92
C SER A 179 56.10 28.97 -8.21
N LYS A 180 57.20 29.69 -7.94
CA LYS A 180 57.39 31.05 -8.47
C LYS A 180 58.85 31.49 -8.53
N VAL A 181 59.67 30.74 -9.26
CA VAL A 181 60.92 31.25 -9.86
C VAL A 181 61.09 30.56 -11.23
N ILE A 182 60.52 31.17 -12.25
CA ILE A 182 61.04 31.25 -13.62
C ILE A 182 60.90 32.71 -14.02
#